data_AF-A0A441WC38-F1
#
_entry.id   AF-A0A441WC38-F1
#
_cell.length_a   1.000
_cell.length_b   1.000
_cell.length_c   1.000
_cell.angle_alpha   90.00
_cell.angle_beta   90.00
_cell.angle_gamma   90.00
#
_symmetry.space_group_name_H-M   'P 1'
#
loop_
_entity.id
_entity.type
_entity.pdbx_description
1 polymer ?
#
loop_
_entity_poly.entity_id
_entity_poly.type
_entity_poly.pdbx_seq_one_letter_code
_entity_poly.pdbx_strand_id
1 'polypeptide(L)'
;PWGVQVAGNFRRAAALNQWNGVKRRFPALLGGHDPVVSRVRTPIGRRGIYAVRIGADSKAKADTICRKLQSVGGACIVVRNR
;
A
#
# COMPACT_ATOMS: atom_id res chain seq x y z
N PRO A 1 8.46 10.31 7.59
CA PRO A 1 7.93 8.92 7.49
C PRO A 1 7.62 8.55 6.04
N TRP A 2 7.77 7.28 5.68
CA TRP A 2 7.52 6.74 4.33
C TRP A 2 6.40 5.68 4.38
N GLY A 3 5.81 5.39 3.23
CA GLY A 3 4.75 4.39 3.11
C GLY A 3 4.92 3.56 1.85
N VAL A 4 4.53 2.28 1.92
CA VAL A 4 4.44 1.40 0.75
C VAL A 4 2.97 1.26 0.38
N GLN A 5 2.55 1.91 -0.70
CA GLN A 5 1.18 1.81 -1.20
C GLN A 5 0.99 0.48 -1.95
N VAL A 6 0.04 -0.31 -1.48
CA VAL A 6 -0.21 -1.69 -1.94
C VAL A 6 -1.60 -1.87 -2.55
N ALA A 7 -2.53 -0.96 -2.23
CA ALA A 7 -3.86 -0.91 -2.84
C ALA A 7 -4.37 0.53 -2.90
N GLY A 8 -5.32 0.79 -3.80
CA GLY A 8 -5.90 2.12 -3.99
C GLY A 8 -7.23 2.06 -4.72
N ASN A 9 -8.27 2.67 -4.18
CA ASN A 9 -9.58 2.72 -4.83
C ASN A 9 -10.38 3.98 -4.43
N PHE A 10 -11.29 4.44 -5.28
CA PHE A 10 -12.22 5.53 -4.95
C PHE A 10 -13.20 5.17 -3.82
N ARG A 11 -13.48 3.88 -3.61
CA ARG A 11 -14.31 3.36 -2.52
C ARG A 11 -13.45 2.70 -1.44
N ARG A 12 -13.64 3.09 -0.18
CA ARG A 12 -12.85 2.56 0.97
C ARG A 12 -12.94 1.03 1.08
N ALA A 13 -14.15 0.48 0.98
CA ALA A 13 -14.36 -0.97 1.08
C ALA A 13 -13.63 -1.74 -0.04
N ALA A 14 -13.63 -1.22 -1.26
CA ALA A 14 -12.92 -1.85 -2.37
C ALA A 14 -11.39 -1.81 -2.17
N ALA A 15 -10.85 -0.71 -1.63
CA ALA A 15 -9.43 -0.62 -1.29
C ALA A 15 -9.03 -1.64 -0.21
N LEU A 16 -9.86 -1.81 0.82
CA LEU A 16 -9.66 -2.82 1.87
C LEU A 16 -9.77 -4.25 1.35
N ASN A 17 -10.75 -4.53 0.48
CA ASN A 17 -10.89 -5.85 -0.14
C ASN A 17 -9.68 -6.19 -1.02
N GLN A 18 -9.16 -5.22 -1.78
CA GLN A 18 -7.90 -5.39 -2.53
C GLN A 18 -6.75 -5.72 -1.59
N TRP A 19 -6.59 -4.98 -0.49
CA TRP A 19 -5.56 -5.27 0.52
C TRP A 19 -5.70 -6.68 1.10
N ASN A 20 -6.90 -7.10 1.48
CA ASN A 20 -7.13 -8.43 2.03
C ASN A 20 -6.75 -9.53 1.03
N GLY A 21 -7.04 -9.32 -0.26
CA GLY A 21 -6.60 -10.22 -1.33
C GLY A 21 -5.08 -10.31 -1.46
N VAL A 22 -4.39 -9.17 -1.40
CA VAL A 22 -2.91 -9.10 -1.43
C VAL A 22 -2.31 -9.75 -0.18
N LYS A 23 -2.85 -9.47 1.01
CA LYS A 23 -2.41 -10.08 2.28
C LYS A 23 -2.57 -11.60 2.27
N ARG A 24 -3.69 -12.11 1.72
CA ARG A 24 -3.92 -13.56 1.55
C ARG A 24 -2.97 -14.21 0.55
N ARG A 25 -2.55 -13.48 -0.49
CA ARG A 25 -1.60 -13.99 -1.49
C ARG A 25 -0.16 -14.00 -0.97
N PHE A 26 0.20 -13.07 -0.09
CA PHE A 26 1.56 -12.92 0.43
C PHE A 26 1.61 -12.89 1.98
N PRO A 27 1.09 -13.92 2.67
CA PRO A 27 0.95 -13.91 4.12
C PRO A 27 2.31 -13.84 4.84
N ALA A 28 3.35 -14.48 4.30
CA ALA A 28 4.69 -14.45 4.87
C ALA A 28 5.31 -13.05 4.91
N LEU A 29 4.97 -12.19 3.94
CA LEU A 29 5.51 -10.83 3.86
C LEU A 29 4.58 -9.80 4.52
N LEU A 30 3.27 -10.00 4.45
CA LEU A 30 2.26 -8.99 4.82
C LEU A 30 1.43 -9.35 6.06
N GLY A 31 1.57 -10.56 6.59
CA GLY A 31 0.79 -11.08 7.71
C GLY A 31 0.88 -10.21 8.97
N GLY A 32 2.11 -9.79 9.32
CA GLY A 32 2.40 -8.95 10.48
C GLY A 32 2.34 -7.44 10.22
N HIS A 33 1.87 -7.01 9.05
CA HIS A 33 1.71 -5.59 8.74
C HIS A 33 0.23 -5.20 8.84
N ASP A 34 -0.03 -4.18 9.66
CA ASP A 34 -1.31 -3.49 9.66
C ASP A 34 -1.23 -2.28 8.73
N PRO A 35 -2.13 -2.19 7.73
CA PRO A 35 -2.10 -1.07 6.82
C PRO A 35 -2.75 0.16 7.44
N VAL A 36 -2.27 1.32 7.01
CA VAL A 36 -2.94 2.60 7.20
C VAL A 36 -3.73 2.93 5.93
N VAL A 37 -4.99 3.29 6.10
CA VAL A 37 -5.85 3.77 5.01
C VAL A 37 -5.97 5.27 5.08
N SER A 38 -5.52 5.96 4.04
CA SER A 38 -5.57 7.43 3.96
C SER A 38 -6.26 7.87 2.68
N ARG A 39 -7.05 8.95 2.75
CA ARG A 39 -7.64 9.55 1.56
C ARG A 39 -6.62 10.50 0.91
N VAL A 40 -6.26 10.24 -0.34
CA VAL A 40 -5.23 10.99 -1.06
C VAL A 40 -5.77 11.52 -2.38
N ARG A 41 -5.38 12.75 -2.73
CA ARG A 41 -5.75 13.36 -4.00
C ARG A 41 -4.88 12.77 -5.11
N THR A 42 -5.50 12.42 -6.23
CA THR A 42 -4.82 11.94 -7.43
C THR A 42 -4.87 13.02 -8.50
N PRO A 43 -3.87 13.10 -9.40
CA PRO A 43 -3.95 13.96 -10.58
C PRO A 43 -5.08 13.53 -11.53
N ILE A 44 -5.44 12.25 -11.49
CA ILE A 44 -6.48 11.65 -12.31
C ILE A 44 -7.83 11.81 -11.59
N GLY A 45 -8.70 12.64 -12.15
CA GLY A 45 -10.08 12.85 -11.71
C GLY A 45 -10.28 13.86 -10.58
N ARG A 46 -11.54 14.20 -10.31
CA ARG A 46 -11.93 15.17 -9.27
C ARG A 46 -12.01 14.58 -7.86
N ARG A 47 -11.95 13.25 -7.72
CA ARG A 47 -12.14 12.53 -6.46
C ARG A 47 -10.82 11.92 -6.00
N GLY A 48 -10.49 12.09 -4.72
CA GLY A 48 -9.37 11.36 -4.11
C GLY A 48 -9.67 9.87 -3.96
N ILE A 49 -8.62 9.06 -3.87
CA ILE A 49 -8.71 7.62 -3.59
C ILE A 49 -8.42 7.35 -2.11
N TYR A 50 -8.93 6.23 -1.61
CA TYR A 50 -8.45 5.60 -0.40
C TYR A 50 -7.22 4.76 -0.77
N ALA A 51 -6.04 5.24 -0.36
CA ALA A 51 -4.78 4.53 -0.50
C ALA A 51 -4.52 3.69 0.75
N VAL A 52 -4.15 2.43 0.53
CA VAL A 52 -3.76 1.50 1.59
C VAL A 52 -2.24 1.40 1.60
N ARG A 53 -1.62 1.72 2.74
CA ARG A 53 -0.16 1.84 2.88
C ARG A 53 0.36 1.08 4.08
N ILE A 54 1.53 0.47 3.93
CA ILE A 54 2.32 -0.07 5.04
C ILE A 54 3.27 1.03 5.49
N GLY A 55 3.26 1.37 6.78
CA GLY A 55 4.17 2.39 7.33
C GLY A 55 5.63 1.92 7.36
N ALA A 56 6.54 2.84 7.07
CA ALA A 56 7.98 2.60 7.17
C ALA A 56 8.72 3.84 7.69
N ASP A 57 9.70 3.62 8.56
CA ASP A 57 10.44 4.70 9.22
C ASP A 57 11.36 5.44 8.24
N SER A 58 11.89 4.73 7.24
CA SER A 58 12.81 5.27 6.24
C SER A 58 12.41 4.86 4.82
N LYS A 59 12.93 5.61 3.83
CA LYS A 59 12.77 5.27 2.40
C LYS A 59 13.34 3.89 2.11
N ALA A 60 14.53 3.61 2.62
CA ALA A 60 15.22 2.35 2.41
C ALA A 60 14.38 1.15 2.91
N LYS A 61 13.78 1.27 4.11
CA LYS A 61 12.89 0.22 4.65
C LYS A 61 11.66 0.02 3.75
N ALA A 62 11.05 1.11 3.28
CA ALA A 62 9.93 1.05 2.34
C ALA A 62 10.31 0.38 1.00
N ASP A 63 11.48 0.75 0.44
CA ASP A 63 12.03 0.17 -0.78
C ASP A 63 12.30 -1.33 -0.61
N THR A 64 12.86 -1.76 0.54
CA THR A 64 13.07 -3.19 0.83
C THR A 64 11.77 -3.97 0.86
N ILE A 65 10.73 -3.47 1.54
CA ILE A 65 9.41 -4.13 1.59
C ILE A 65 8.83 -4.21 0.18
N CYS A 66 8.87 -3.11 -0.56
CA CYS A 66 8.28 -3.07 -1.89
C CYS A 66 9.01 -3.98 -2.88
N ARG A 67 10.35 -4.02 -2.85
CA ARG A 67 11.17 -4.93 -3.68
C ARG A 67 10.89 -6.40 -3.36
N LYS A 68 10.78 -6.77 -2.07
CA LYS A 68 10.41 -8.14 -1.67
C LYS A 68 9.02 -8.53 -2.17
N LEU A 69 8.07 -7.59 -2.16
CA LEU A 69 6.72 -7.83 -2.67
C LEU A 69 6.73 -7.99 -4.20
N GLN A 70 7.48 -7.15 -4.90
CA GLN A 70 7.64 -7.23 -6.35
C GLN A 70 8.36 -8.51 -6.80
N SER A 71 9.38 -8.98 -6.06
CA SER A 71 10.11 -10.19 -6.41
C SER A 71 9.26 -11.47 -6.34
N VAL A 72 8.15 -11.44 -5.59
CA VAL A 72 7.17 -12.54 -5.52
C VAL A 72 5.93 -12.27 -6.38
N GLY A 73 5.96 -11.27 -7.26
CA GLY A 73 4.89 -10.94 -8.21
C GLY A 73 3.76 -10.08 -7.65
N GLY A 74 3.97 -9.42 -6.51
CA GLY A 74 3.08 -8.40 -5.98
C GLY A 74 3.37 -7.01 -6.55
N ALA A 75 2.44 -6.07 -6.35
CA ALA A 75 2.57 -4.69 -6.82
C ALA A 75 2.60 -3.72 -5.64
N CYS A 76 3.46 -2.72 -5.73
CA CYS A 76 3.55 -1.64 -4.76
C CYS A 76 4.25 -0.41 -5.33
N ILE A 77 4.04 0.72 -4.65
CA ILE A 77 4.71 1.99 -4.93
C ILE A 77 5.16 2.58 -3.60
N VAL A 78 6.43 3.00 -3.52
CA VAL A 78 6.96 3.72 -2.35
C VAL A 78 6.60 5.19 -2.45
N VAL A 79 6.02 5.73 -1.38
CA VAL A 79 5.59 7.12 -1.29
C VAL A 79 6.11 7.76 -0.01
N ARG A 80 6.39 9.06 -0.07
CA ARG A 80 6.64 9.86 1.13
C ARG A 80 5.29 10.18 1.78
N ASN A 81 5.15 9.91 3.07
CA ASN A 81 3.98 10.39 3.81
C ASN A 81 4.16 11.90 4.02
N ARG A 82 3.22 12.69 3.49
CA ARG A 82 3.07 14.12 3.74
C ARG A 82 1.86 14.32 4.63
#